data_AF-A0A529LNK3-F1
#
_entry.id   AF-A0A529LNK3-F1
#
_cell.length_a   1.000
_cell.length_b   1.000
_cell.length_c   1.000
_cell.angle_alpha   90.00
_cell.angle_beta   90.00
_cell.angle_gamma   90.00
#
_symmetry.space_group_name_H-M   'P 1'
#
loop_
_entity.id
_entity.type
_entity.pdbx_description
1 polymer ?
#
loop_
_entity_poly.entity_id
_entity_poly.type
_entity_poly.pdbx_seq_one_letter_code
_entity_poly.pdbx_strand_id
1 'polypeptide(L)'
;LPDNDVAKNIFYWKDRDVMAASAGLPAGAALVPIFIDADKTPNPGGLPVGGVTIIDLPNSHLQYAMTWYGLAAALAAVLILRLRRPAKDE
;
A
#
# COMPACT_ATOMS: atom_id res chain seq x y z
N LEU A 1 7.72 -12.32 10.24
CA LEU A 1 7.40 -13.03 8.99
C LEU A 1 7.85 -14.47 9.16
N PRO A 2 7.10 -15.48 8.66
CA PRO A 2 7.60 -16.85 8.61
C PRO A 2 8.86 -16.94 7.74
N ASP A 3 9.67 -17.97 7.98
CA ASP A 3 10.86 -18.25 7.18
C ASP A 3 10.48 -18.69 5.76
N ASN A 4 11.33 -18.34 4.78
CA ASN A 4 11.16 -18.80 3.40
C ASN A 4 11.35 -20.32 3.32
N ASP A 5 10.51 -21.00 2.54
CA ASP A 5 10.63 -22.44 2.26
C ASP A 5 11.23 -22.63 0.86
N VAL A 6 12.56 -22.56 0.81
CA VAL A 6 13.36 -22.62 -0.43
C VAL A 6 13.17 -23.94 -1.16
N ALA A 7 13.02 -25.05 -0.44
CA ALA A 7 12.82 -26.38 -1.02
C ALA A 7 11.50 -26.47 -1.80
N LYS A 8 10.48 -25.73 -1.37
CA LYS A 8 9.19 -25.61 -2.07
C LYS A 8 9.10 -24.41 -3.01
N ASN A 9 10.17 -23.62 -3.17
CA ASN A 9 10.18 -22.38 -3.94
C ASN A 9 9.14 -21.34 -3.43
N ILE A 10 9.01 -21.23 -2.10
CA ILE A 10 8.08 -20.28 -1.44
C ILE A 10 8.89 -19.21 -0.70
N PHE A 11 8.67 -17.95 -1.09
CA PHE A 11 9.33 -16.79 -0.48
C PHE A 11 8.28 -15.80 0.06
N TYR A 12 8.11 -15.76 1.38
CA TYR A 12 7.20 -14.83 2.07
C TYR A 12 7.75 -13.40 2.10
N TRP A 13 9.06 -13.26 1.99
CA TRP A 13 9.75 -11.99 1.85
C TRP A 13 10.91 -12.14 0.87
N LYS A 14 11.26 -11.05 0.19
CA LYS A 14 12.22 -11.05 -0.91
C LYS A 14 13.67 -11.07 -0.38
N ASP A 15 14.21 -12.26 -0.22
CA ASP A 15 15.65 -12.47 0.03
C ASP A 15 16.37 -12.66 -1.31
N ARG A 16 17.02 -11.61 -1.79
CA ARG A 16 17.69 -11.62 -3.11
C ARG A 16 18.75 -12.72 -3.19
N ASP A 17 19.56 -12.88 -2.15
CA ASP A 17 20.75 -13.72 -2.20
C ASP A 17 20.35 -15.21 -2.08
N VAL A 18 19.37 -15.53 -1.22
CA VAL A 18 18.81 -16.90 -1.12
C VAL A 18 18.04 -17.28 -2.39
N MET A 19 17.23 -16.37 -2.94
CA MET A 19 16.53 -16.60 -4.21
C MET A 19 17.52 -16.88 -5.34
N ALA A 20 18.57 -16.05 -5.46
CA ALA A 20 19.63 -16.22 -6.44
C ALA A 20 20.37 -17.56 -6.30
N ALA A 21 20.73 -17.95 -5.07
CA ALA A 21 21.40 -19.22 -4.79
C ALA A 21 20.51 -20.43 -5.18
N SER A 22 19.20 -20.33 -5.00
CA SER A 22 18.24 -21.37 -5.40
C SER A 22 17.94 -21.43 -6.90
N ALA A 23 18.27 -20.38 -7.66
CA ALA A 23 17.89 -20.24 -9.07
C ALA A 23 18.89 -20.85 -10.08
N GLY A 24 19.98 -21.48 -9.60
CA GLY A 24 20.96 -22.12 -10.47
C GLY A 24 21.75 -21.16 -11.37
N LEU A 25 22.00 -19.93 -10.88
CA LEU A 25 22.75 -18.92 -11.62
C LEU A 25 24.21 -19.34 -11.89
N PRO A 26 24.83 -18.90 -13.00
CA PRO A 26 26.23 -19.14 -13.28
C PRO A 26 27.16 -18.61 -12.18
N ALA A 27 28.31 -19.25 -11.99
CA ALA A 27 29.33 -18.78 -11.07
C ALA A 27 29.79 -17.37 -11.42
N GLY A 28 29.79 -16.46 -10.44
CA GLY A 28 30.18 -15.05 -10.63
C GLY A 28 29.08 -14.15 -11.19
N ALA A 29 27.83 -14.62 -11.29
CA ALA A 29 26.70 -13.78 -11.68
C ALA A 29 26.58 -12.56 -10.75
N ALA A 30 26.58 -11.35 -11.33
CA ALA A 30 26.39 -10.12 -10.60
C ALA A 30 24.90 -9.89 -10.33
N LEU A 31 24.55 -9.73 -9.05
CA LEU A 31 23.19 -9.39 -8.63
C LEU A 31 23.00 -7.88 -8.60
N VAL A 32 21.90 -7.40 -9.16
CA VAL A 32 21.47 -5.99 -9.06
C VAL A 32 20.57 -5.79 -7.85
N PRO A 33 20.60 -4.62 -7.18
CA PRO A 33 19.78 -4.34 -6.00
C PRO A 33 18.34 -3.92 -6.36
N ILE A 34 17.72 -4.59 -7.32
CA ILE A 34 16.33 -4.32 -7.74
C ILE A 34 15.56 -5.63 -7.90
N PHE A 35 14.25 -5.55 -7.71
CA PHE A 35 13.32 -6.62 -8.06
C PHE A 35 12.41 -6.13 -9.18
N ILE A 36 12.12 -7.01 -10.14
CA ILE A 36 11.17 -6.77 -11.21
C ILE A 36 10.04 -7.76 -11.02
N ASP A 37 8.82 -7.26 -10.92
CA ASP A 37 7.61 -8.09 -10.85
C ASP A 37 6.82 -7.92 -12.15
N ALA A 38 6.32 -9.03 -12.69
CA ALA A 38 5.44 -8.98 -13.85
C ALA A 38 4.06 -8.50 -13.39
N ASP A 39 3.41 -7.64 -14.17
CA ASP A 39 2.04 -7.24 -13.90
C ASP A 39 1.04 -8.35 -14.29
N LYS A 40 -0.26 -8.05 -14.20
CA LYS A 40 -1.32 -9.03 -14.53
C LYS A 40 -1.46 -9.31 -16.03
N THR A 41 -0.66 -8.69 -16.89
CA THR A 41 -0.73 -8.89 -18.35
C THR A 41 -0.28 -10.31 -18.71
N PRO A 42 -1.03 -11.04 -19.57
CA PRO A 42 -0.63 -12.37 -20.00
C PRO A 42 0.71 -12.36 -20.77
N ASN A 43 1.63 -13.23 -20.37
CA ASN A 43 2.92 -13.41 -21.04
C ASN A 43 2.85 -14.51 -22.12
N PRO A 44 3.44 -14.32 -23.31
CA PRO A 44 3.61 -15.39 -24.29
C PRO A 44 4.33 -16.60 -23.68
N GLY A 45 3.75 -17.79 -23.78
CA GLY A 45 4.27 -18.99 -23.12
C GLY A 45 3.83 -19.19 -21.66
N GLY A 46 3.02 -18.28 -21.11
CA GLY A 46 2.35 -18.44 -19.82
C GLY A 46 3.20 -18.15 -18.58
N LEU A 47 4.50 -17.89 -18.76
CA LEU A 47 5.44 -17.51 -17.69
C LEU A 47 6.19 -16.23 -18.06
N PRO A 48 6.63 -15.43 -17.06
CA PRO A 48 6.33 -15.57 -15.62
C PRO A 48 4.85 -15.30 -15.31
N VAL A 49 4.32 -15.90 -14.23
CA VAL A 49 2.98 -15.55 -13.72
C VAL A 49 3.11 -14.25 -12.95
N GLY A 50 2.62 -13.15 -13.53
CA GLY A 50 2.63 -11.85 -12.89
C GLY A 50 1.40 -11.54 -12.05
N GLY A 51 1.36 -10.34 -11.47
CA GLY A 51 0.24 -9.87 -10.65
C GLY A 51 0.19 -10.45 -9.24
N VAL A 52 1.31 -11.01 -8.76
CA VAL A 52 1.44 -11.57 -7.42
C VAL A 52 1.53 -10.50 -6.34
N THR A 53 2.05 -9.32 -6.68
CA THR A 53 1.99 -8.15 -5.80
C THR A 53 0.60 -7.52 -5.88
N ILE A 54 -0.17 -7.66 -4.80
CA ILE A 54 -1.48 -7.03 -4.67
C ILE A 54 -1.28 -5.57 -4.25
N ILE A 55 -1.38 -4.66 -5.22
CA ILE A 55 -1.36 -3.21 -4.99
C ILE A 55 -2.79 -2.74 -4.71
N ASP A 56 -3.27 -3.04 -3.51
CA ASP A 56 -4.58 -2.55 -3.03
C ASP A 56 -4.36 -1.83 -1.69
N LEU A 57 -4.13 -0.53 -1.79
CA LEU A 57 -3.85 0.34 -0.64
C LEU A 57 -5.18 0.99 -0.20
N PRO A 58 -5.62 0.81 1.05
CA PRO A 58 -6.82 1.47 1.56
C PRO A 58 -6.75 2.98 1.36
N ASN A 59 -7.73 3.56 0.66
CA ASN A 59 -7.80 4.99 0.39
C ASN A 59 -9.07 5.63 0.98
N SER A 60 -8.98 6.04 2.25
CA SER A 60 -10.09 6.69 2.96
C SER A 60 -9.94 8.22 3.06
N HIS A 61 -9.06 8.83 2.26
CA HIS A 61 -8.74 10.26 2.37
C HIS A 61 -9.96 11.16 2.16
N LEU A 62 -10.81 10.84 1.19
CA LEU A 62 -12.02 11.63 0.92
C LEU A 62 -13.00 11.55 2.11
N GLN A 63 -13.16 10.37 2.71
CA GLN A 63 -14.01 10.19 3.89
C GLN A 63 -13.49 11.03 5.06
N TYR A 64 -12.19 10.95 5.36
CA TYR A 64 -11.58 11.78 6.40
C TYR A 64 -11.75 13.27 6.11
N ALA A 65 -11.53 13.71 4.87
CA ALA A 65 -11.72 15.10 4.49
C ALA A 65 -13.16 15.55 4.78
N MET A 66 -14.17 14.75 4.39
CA MET A 66 -15.57 15.05 4.70
C MET A 66 -15.84 15.12 6.20
N THR A 67 -15.30 14.20 7.00
CA THR A 67 -15.43 14.23 8.46
C THR A 67 -14.83 15.51 9.05
N TRP A 68 -13.60 15.86 8.68
CA TRP A 68 -12.91 17.01 9.25
C TRP A 68 -13.56 18.34 8.86
N TYR A 69 -13.88 18.52 7.58
CA TYR A 69 -14.58 19.72 7.12
C TYR A 69 -16.01 19.80 7.65
N GLY A 70 -16.70 18.66 7.80
CA GLY A 70 -18.01 18.61 8.44
C GLY A 70 -17.98 19.07 9.90
N LEU A 71 -17.00 18.59 10.68
CA LEU A 71 -16.80 19.04 12.06
C LEU A 71 -16.46 20.54 12.13
N ALA A 72 -15.58 21.02 11.24
CA ALA A 72 -15.25 22.44 11.16
C ALA A 72 -16.47 23.32 10.84
N ALA A 73 -17.31 22.90 9.88
CA ALA A 73 -18.53 23.58 9.52
C ALA A 73 -19.55 23.63 10.69
N ALA A 74 -19.70 22.52 11.42
CA ALA A 74 -20.58 22.47 12.60
C ALA A 74 -20.10 23.44 13.70
N LEU A 75 -18.80 23.47 13.99
CA LEU A 75 -18.22 24.40 14.96
C LEU A 75 -18.37 25.86 14.51
N ALA A 76 -18.14 26.15 13.22
CA ALA A 76 -18.35 27.47 12.66
C ALA A 76 -19.83 27.91 12.80
N ALA A 77 -20.78 27.02 12.53
CA ALA A 77 -22.20 27.30 12.69
C ALA A 77 -22.55 27.64 14.16
N VAL A 78 -22.09 26.83 15.12
CA VAL A 78 -22.31 27.10 16.56
C VAL A 78 -21.72 28.44 16.97
N LEU A 79 -20.51 28.74 16.53
CA LEU A 79 -19.84 30.01 16.81
C LEU A 79 -20.63 31.20 16.25
N ILE A 80 -21.06 31.13 14.99
CA ILE A 80 -21.84 32.18 14.33
C ILE A 80 -23.17 32.41 15.07
N LEU A 81 -23.88 31.34 15.42
CA LEU A 81 -25.13 31.43 16.17
C LEU A 81 -24.93 32.06 17.55
N ARG A 82 -23.85 31.70 18.26
CA ARG A 82 -23.50 32.31 19.54
C ARG A 82 -23.22 33.80 19.40
N LEU A 83 -22.45 34.21 18.40
CA LEU A 83 -22.06 35.61 18.19
C LEU A 83 -23.22 36.49 17.73
N ARG A 84 -24.21 35.91 17.05
CA ARG A 84 -25.42 36.63 16.61
C ARG A 84 -26.52 36.72 17.66
N ARG A 85 -26.34 36.11 18.83
CA ARG A 85 -27.37 36.09 19.88
C ARG A 85 -27.40 37.46 20.59
N PRO A 86 -28.53 38.19 20.58
CA PRO A 86 -28.64 39.48 21.26
C PRO A 86 -28.50 39.31 22.78
N ALA A 87 -28.02 40.36 23.45
CA ALA A 87 -27.97 40.41 24.91
C ALA A 87 -29.39 40.26 25.48
N LYS A 88 -29.50 39.52 26.59
CA LYS A 88 -30.78 39.33 27.26
C LYS A 88 -31.06 40.60 28.06
N ASP A 89 -32.14 41.30 27.77
CA ASP A 89 -32.59 42.42 28.60
C ASP A 89 -33.05 41.83 29.95
N GLU A 90 -32.46 42.32 31.05
CA GLU A 90 -32.81 41.95 32.44
C GLU A 90 -34.04 42.70 32.94
#